data_AF-A0AAU2E9C3-F1
#
_entry.id   AF-A0AAU2E9C3-F1
#
_cell.length_a   1.000
_cell.length_b   1.000
_cell.length_c   1.000
_cell.angle_alpha   90.00
_cell.angle_beta   90.00
_cell.angle_gamma   90.00
#
_symmetry.space_group_name_H-M   'P 1'
#
loop_
_entity.id
_entity.type
_entity.pdbx_description
1 polymer ?
#
loop_
_entity_poly.entity_id
_entity_poly.type
_entity_poly.pdbx_seq_one_letter_code
_entity_poly.pdbx_strand_id
1 'polypeptide(L)'
;MSTDLPNADLPAPPTAPAPAPAAPQAAGVAVVAALGAAIVAGLAYGFVAKAIEREIGWAVIGIAAAVTFTLGRLGGRNPVLPVAGAVLSVVGLFFGQLFTMALFGHQEVGLSVTELLTSRLDLTFDVWKDGRDIIDVLFYAFAVYFGYTYTTKFAK
;
A
#
# COMPACT_ATOMS: atom_id res chain seq x y z
N MET A 1 -0.20 -72.51 12.52
CA MET A 1 -0.42 -72.27 11.09
C MET A 1 -0.80 -70.81 10.97
N SER A 2 0.21 -69.94 10.83
CA SER A 2 0.04 -68.48 10.83
C SER A 2 -0.19 -68.07 9.38
N THR A 3 -1.38 -67.54 9.08
CA THR A 3 -1.71 -67.02 7.76
C THR A 3 -1.15 -65.60 7.64
N ASP A 4 0.04 -65.48 7.04
CA ASP A 4 0.51 -64.22 6.47
C ASP A 4 -0.38 -63.87 5.28
N LEU A 5 -1.34 -62.97 5.49
CA LEU A 5 -2.02 -62.35 4.36
C LEU A 5 -1.02 -61.39 3.69
N PRO A 6 -0.75 -61.54 2.38
CA PRO A 6 0.12 -60.62 1.68
C PRO A 6 -0.48 -59.22 1.79
N ASN A 7 0.27 -58.30 2.39
CA ASN A 7 -0.04 -56.88 2.34
C ASN A 7 -0.13 -56.49 0.87
N ALA A 8 -1.35 -56.35 0.37
CA ALA A 8 -1.59 -55.77 -0.93
C ALA A 8 -1.19 -54.30 -0.81
N ASP A 9 -0.03 -53.95 -1.38
CA ASP A 9 0.37 -52.57 -1.61
C ASP A 9 -0.67 -51.92 -2.53
N LEU A 10 -1.74 -51.41 -1.92
CA LEU A 10 -2.77 -50.67 -2.63
C LEU A 10 -2.13 -49.39 -3.16
N PRO A 11 -2.23 -49.09 -4.47
CA PRO A 11 -1.68 -47.88 -5.03
C PRO A 11 -2.30 -46.68 -4.32
N ALA A 12 -1.44 -45.76 -3.85
CA ALA A 12 -1.88 -44.54 -3.19
C ALA A 12 -2.89 -43.80 -4.08
N PRO A 13 -3.99 -43.26 -3.51
CA PRO A 13 -4.98 -42.54 -4.29
C PRO A 13 -4.32 -41.37 -5.02
N PRO A 14 -4.70 -41.10 -6.29
CA PRO A 14 -4.12 -40.01 -7.06
C PRO A 14 -4.30 -38.70 -6.31
N THR A 15 -3.18 -38.03 -6.00
CA THR A 15 -3.19 -36.72 -5.37
C THR A 15 -3.88 -35.74 -6.31
N ALA A 16 -4.96 -35.10 -5.84
CA ALA A 16 -5.65 -34.08 -6.61
C ALA A 16 -4.67 -32.96 -7.02
N PRO A 17 -4.71 -32.47 -8.27
CA PRO A 17 -3.88 -31.34 -8.69
C PRO A 17 -4.13 -30.13 -7.79
N ALA A 18 -3.07 -29.41 -7.43
CA ALA A 18 -3.19 -28.18 -6.68
C ALA A 18 -4.09 -27.16 -7.43
N PRO A 19 -4.91 -26.35 -6.72
CA PRO A 19 -5.72 -25.32 -7.36
C PRO A 19 -4.84 -24.38 -8.20
N ALA A 20 -5.27 -24.12 -9.43
CA ALA A 20 -4.58 -23.16 -10.29
C ALA A 20 -4.62 -21.76 -9.66
N PRO A 21 -3.57 -20.94 -9.85
CA PRO A 21 -3.59 -19.54 -9.41
C PRO A 21 -4.81 -18.80 -9.98
N ALA A 22 -5.40 -17.92 -9.17
CA ALA A 22 -6.50 -17.08 -9.62
C ALA A 22 -6.03 -16.20 -10.79
N ALA A 23 -6.87 -16.08 -11.82
CA ALA A 23 -6.58 -15.21 -12.95
C ALA A 23 -6.50 -13.74 -12.51
N PRO A 24 -5.63 -12.92 -13.13
CA PRO A 24 -5.59 -11.49 -12.89
C PRO A 24 -6.96 -10.84 -13.16
N GLN A 25 -7.31 -9.87 -12.34
CA GLN A 25 -8.49 -9.03 -12.54
C GLN A 25 -8.21 -7.96 -13.59
N ALA A 26 -9.28 -7.28 -14.04
CA ALA A 26 -9.14 -6.14 -14.92
C ALA A 26 -8.28 -5.03 -14.25
N ALA A 27 -7.39 -4.42 -15.02
CA ALA A 27 -6.43 -3.42 -14.51
C ALA A 27 -7.12 -2.28 -13.74
N GLY A 28 -8.30 -1.84 -14.18
CA GLY A 28 -9.07 -0.81 -13.47
C GLY A 28 -9.47 -1.22 -12.04
N VAL A 29 -9.85 -2.49 -11.84
CA VAL A 29 -10.21 -2.99 -10.50
C VAL A 29 -8.98 -3.03 -9.59
N ALA A 30 -7.83 -3.46 -10.12
CA ALA A 30 -6.57 -3.45 -9.38
C ALA A 30 -6.15 -2.03 -8.97
N VAL A 31 -6.33 -1.04 -9.84
CA VAL A 31 -6.03 0.38 -9.56
C VAL A 31 -6.95 0.93 -8.46
N VAL A 32 -8.26 0.65 -8.54
CA VAL A 32 -9.21 1.10 -7.51
C VAL A 32 -8.90 0.45 -6.15
N ALA A 33 -8.60 -0.85 -6.13
CA ALA A 33 -8.20 -1.54 -4.90
C ALA A 33 -6.90 -0.96 -4.31
N ALA A 34 -5.91 -0.66 -5.16
CA ALA A 34 -4.65 -0.05 -4.76
C ALA A 34 -4.82 1.39 -4.26
N LEU A 35 -5.75 2.16 -4.84
CA LEU A 35 -6.11 3.48 -4.32
C LEU A 35 -6.72 3.36 -2.92
N GLY A 36 -7.61 2.40 -2.69
CA GLY A 36 -8.13 2.10 -1.36
C GLY A 36 -7.02 1.75 -0.36
N ALA A 37 -6.06 0.91 -0.78
CA ALA A 37 -4.88 0.58 0.02
C ALA A 37 -4.01 1.82 0.31
N ALA A 38 -3.85 2.74 -0.65
CA ALA A 38 -3.09 3.98 -0.48
C ALA A 38 -3.73 4.88 0.59
N ILE A 39 -5.07 5.01 0.56
CA ILE A 39 -5.80 5.78 1.57
C ILE A 39 -5.62 5.15 2.95
N VAL A 40 -5.85 3.84 3.08
CA VAL A 40 -5.72 3.14 4.38
C VAL A 40 -4.29 3.24 4.93
N ALA A 41 -3.28 3.02 4.08
CA ALA A 41 -1.88 3.13 4.48
C ALA A 41 -1.49 4.57 4.86
N GLY A 42 -1.99 5.58 4.13
CA GLY A 42 -1.77 6.99 4.44
C GLY A 42 -2.43 7.41 5.75
N LEU A 43 -3.66 6.98 6.01
CA LEU A 43 -4.34 7.22 7.31
C LEU A 43 -3.56 6.56 8.45
N ALA A 44 -3.15 5.30 8.29
CA ALA A 44 -2.35 4.60 9.28
C ALA A 44 -1.03 5.33 9.56
N TYR A 45 -0.33 5.79 8.51
CA TYR A 45 0.86 6.62 8.64
C TYR A 45 0.58 7.88 9.46
N GLY A 46 -0.46 8.65 9.13
CA GLY A 46 -0.70 9.91 9.81
C GLY A 46 -1.12 9.74 11.27
N PHE A 47 -1.88 8.69 11.62
CA PHE A 47 -2.13 8.36 13.03
C PHE A 47 -0.87 7.96 13.77
N VAL A 48 0.01 7.16 13.15
CA VAL A 48 1.30 6.79 13.75
C VAL A 48 2.15 8.03 13.96
N ALA A 49 2.34 8.86 12.92
CA ALA A 49 3.12 10.09 12.98
C ALA A 49 2.59 11.05 14.06
N LYS A 50 1.27 11.17 14.16
CA LYS A 50 0.61 11.94 15.21
C LYS A 50 0.89 11.38 16.61
N ALA A 51 0.79 10.07 16.80
CA ALA A 51 0.98 9.43 18.09
C ALA A 51 2.41 9.55 18.64
N ILE A 52 3.40 9.65 17.75
CA ILE A 52 4.81 9.83 18.13
C ILE A 52 5.33 11.26 17.93
N GLU A 53 4.43 12.18 17.57
CA GLU A 53 4.71 13.59 17.27
C GLU A 53 5.88 13.82 16.28
N ARG A 54 6.11 12.87 15.37
CA ARG A 54 7.16 12.99 14.35
C ARG A 54 6.82 12.27 13.06
N GLU A 55 7.34 12.81 11.97
CA GLU A 55 7.31 12.13 10.67
C GLU A 55 8.36 11.01 10.59
N ILE A 56 7.99 9.95 9.88
CA ILE A 56 8.83 8.77 9.73
C ILE A 56 9.12 8.53 8.25
N GLY A 57 10.30 8.95 7.81
CA GLY A 57 10.72 8.79 6.41
C GLY A 57 10.71 7.34 5.88
N TRP A 58 11.02 6.34 6.72
CA TRP A 58 10.99 4.94 6.30
C TRP A 58 9.57 4.38 6.07
N ALA A 59 8.52 5.08 6.53
CA ALA A 59 7.14 4.67 6.33
C ALA A 59 6.76 4.55 4.85
N VAL A 60 7.47 5.27 3.96
CA VAL A 60 7.30 5.16 2.51
C VAL A 60 7.40 3.71 2.01
N ILE A 61 8.27 2.90 2.61
CA ILE A 61 8.45 1.49 2.22
C ILE A 61 7.18 0.69 2.51
N GLY A 62 6.57 0.93 3.68
CA GLY A 62 5.33 0.27 4.09
C GLY A 62 4.14 0.70 3.24
N ILE A 63 4.01 2.00 2.97
CA ILE A 63 2.94 2.54 2.10
C ILE A 63 3.09 1.96 0.69
N ALA A 64 4.27 2.04 0.09
CA ALA A 64 4.52 1.49 -1.24
C ALA A 64 4.26 -0.01 -1.27
N ALA A 65 4.68 -0.78 -0.26
CA ALA A 65 4.40 -2.21 -0.18
C ALA A 65 2.90 -2.52 -0.16
N ALA A 66 2.11 -1.83 0.67
CA ALA A 66 0.67 -2.07 0.76
C ALA A 66 -0.07 -1.77 -0.56
N VAL A 67 0.25 -0.61 -1.17
CA VAL A 67 -0.33 -0.17 -2.45
C VAL A 67 0.04 -1.12 -3.58
N THR A 68 1.31 -1.47 -3.70
CA THR A 68 1.78 -2.27 -4.83
C THR A 68 1.49 -3.76 -4.66
N PHE A 69 1.35 -4.25 -3.43
CA PHE A 69 0.89 -5.61 -3.16
C PHE A 69 -0.51 -5.83 -3.73
N THR A 70 -1.44 -4.92 -3.42
CA THR A 70 -2.80 -4.98 -3.96
C THR A 70 -2.82 -4.78 -5.47
N LEU A 71 -2.07 -3.80 -5.98
CA LEU A 71 -2.02 -3.53 -7.42
C LEU A 71 -1.43 -4.68 -8.24
N GLY A 72 -0.25 -5.18 -7.85
CA GLY A 72 0.45 -6.24 -8.58
C GLY A 72 -0.30 -7.56 -8.50
N ARG A 73 -0.78 -7.94 -7.31
CA ARG A 73 -1.44 -9.22 -7.09
C ARG A 73 -2.80 -9.32 -7.78
N LEU A 74 -3.52 -8.21 -7.93
CA LEU A 74 -4.80 -8.18 -8.63
C LEU A 74 -4.63 -7.93 -10.13
N GLY A 75 -3.68 -7.09 -10.54
CA GLY A 75 -3.56 -6.66 -11.93
C GLY A 75 -2.62 -7.50 -12.81
N GLY A 76 -1.80 -8.37 -12.20
CA GLY A 76 -0.92 -9.28 -12.94
C GLY A 76 0.13 -8.57 -13.80
N ARG A 77 0.63 -9.27 -14.83
CA ARG A 77 1.77 -8.83 -15.68
C ARG A 77 1.38 -7.82 -16.75
N ASN A 78 0.72 -6.74 -16.37
CA ASN A 78 0.41 -5.62 -17.27
C ASN A 78 1.51 -4.54 -17.21
N PRO A 79 2.10 -4.14 -18.35
CA PRO A 79 3.23 -3.21 -18.40
C PRO A 79 2.91 -1.78 -17.91
N VAL A 80 1.63 -1.40 -17.84
CA VAL A 80 1.19 -0.07 -17.36
C VAL A 80 1.13 -0.01 -15.83
N LEU A 81 0.91 -1.15 -15.16
CA LEU A 81 0.70 -1.18 -13.71
C LEU A 81 1.90 -0.70 -12.88
N PRO A 82 3.17 -0.98 -13.24
CA PRO A 82 4.30 -0.44 -12.49
C PRO A 82 4.32 1.10 -12.45
N VAL A 83 3.91 1.76 -13.53
CA VAL A 83 3.78 3.23 -13.57
C VAL A 83 2.65 3.67 -12.64
N ALA A 84 1.51 2.99 -12.69
CA ALA A 84 0.41 3.26 -11.76
C ALA A 84 0.82 3.05 -10.29
N GLY A 85 1.62 2.02 -10.01
CA GLY A 85 2.13 1.74 -8.67
C GLY A 85 3.07 2.84 -8.15
N ALA A 86 3.93 3.38 -9.00
CA ALA A 86 4.75 4.54 -8.67
C ALA A 86 3.89 5.77 -8.33
N VAL A 87 2.92 6.10 -9.17
CA VAL A 87 2.02 7.24 -8.96
C VAL A 87 1.19 7.06 -7.69
N LEU A 88 0.56 5.90 -7.50
CA LEU A 88 -0.28 5.64 -6.33
C LEU A 88 0.52 5.62 -5.02
N SER A 89 1.78 5.17 -5.05
CA SER A 89 2.64 5.22 -3.86
C SER A 89 2.99 6.66 -3.46
N VAL A 90 3.26 7.52 -4.45
CA VAL A 90 3.45 8.97 -4.21
C VAL A 90 2.18 9.60 -3.66
N VAL A 91 1.02 9.29 -4.25
CA VAL A 91 -0.28 9.79 -3.78
C VAL A 91 -0.56 9.33 -2.35
N GLY A 92 -0.30 8.06 -2.02
CA GLY A 92 -0.48 7.54 -0.66
C GLY A 92 0.42 8.21 0.37
N LEU A 93 1.70 8.42 0.03
CA LEU A 93 2.64 9.14 0.90
C LEU A 93 2.20 10.60 1.13
N PHE A 94 1.90 11.32 0.04
CA PHE A 94 1.47 12.71 0.11
C PHE A 94 0.17 12.87 0.89
N PHE A 95 -0.82 12.02 0.63
CA PHE A 95 -2.07 12.00 1.38
C PHE A 95 -1.84 11.74 2.86
N GLY A 96 -0.95 10.80 3.20
CA GLY A 96 -0.57 10.53 4.58
C GLY A 96 0.03 11.75 5.27
N GLN A 97 0.94 12.49 4.61
CA GLN A 97 1.52 13.73 5.15
C GLN A 97 0.44 14.81 5.36
N LEU A 98 -0.45 15.04 4.40
CA LEU A 98 -1.54 16.01 4.57
C LEU A 98 -2.47 15.62 5.73
N PHE A 99 -2.77 14.32 5.88
CA PHE A 99 -3.57 13.83 6.99
C PHE A 99 -2.87 14.05 8.35
N THR A 100 -1.56 13.83 8.41
CA THR A 100 -0.73 14.17 9.58
C THR A 100 -0.86 15.65 9.95
N MET A 101 -0.69 16.55 8.97
CA MET A 101 -0.81 18.00 9.20
C MET A 101 -2.21 18.39 9.67
N ALA A 102 -3.26 17.79 9.12
CA ALA A 102 -4.62 18.01 9.59
C ALA A 102 -4.85 17.52 11.03
N LEU A 103 -4.23 16.41 11.44
CA LEU A 103 -4.27 15.94 12.83
C LEU A 103 -3.52 16.88 13.79
N PHE A 104 -2.41 17.47 13.36
CA PHE A 104 -1.71 18.54 14.10
C PHE A 104 -2.56 19.81 14.20
N GLY A 105 -3.05 20.34 13.08
CA GLY A 105 -3.93 21.51 13.06
C GLY A 105 -5.19 21.33 13.91
N HIS A 106 -5.78 20.14 13.94
CA HIS A 106 -6.95 19.86 14.80
C HIS A 106 -6.65 20.12 16.29
N GLN A 107 -5.47 19.74 16.76
CA GLN A 107 -5.07 19.97 18.15
C GLN A 107 -4.67 21.42 18.42
N GLU A 108 -4.11 22.12 17.44
CA GLU A 108 -3.61 23.49 17.64
C GLU A 108 -4.69 24.56 17.52
N VAL A 109 -5.56 24.46 16.50
CA VAL A 109 -6.57 25.49 16.19
C VAL A 109 -8.01 25.02 16.40
N GLY A 110 -8.22 23.78 16.82
CA GLY A 110 -9.52 23.23 17.18
C GLY A 110 -10.47 22.91 16.01
N LEU A 111 -10.07 23.17 14.77
CA LEU A 111 -10.85 22.84 13.57
C LEU A 111 -10.94 21.32 13.39
N SER A 112 -12.03 20.83 12.81
CA SER A 112 -12.14 19.39 12.54
C SER A 112 -11.17 18.94 11.45
N VAL A 113 -10.68 17.70 11.53
CA VAL A 113 -9.78 17.11 10.51
C VAL A 113 -10.41 17.16 9.11
N THR A 114 -11.72 16.90 9.01
CA THR A 114 -12.46 16.99 7.75
C THR A 114 -12.44 18.40 7.20
N GLU A 115 -12.67 19.42 8.03
CA GLU A 115 -12.62 20.82 7.62
C GLU A 115 -11.22 21.21 7.14
N LEU A 116 -10.17 20.79 7.85
CA LEU A 116 -8.78 21.00 7.47
C LEU A 116 -8.40 20.33 6.14
N LEU A 117 -9.01 19.21 5.79
CA LEU A 117 -8.75 18.50 4.53
C LEU A 117 -9.69 18.90 3.38
N THR A 118 -10.68 19.75 3.63
CA THR A 118 -11.67 20.16 2.63
C THR A 118 -11.74 21.68 2.54
N SER A 119 -12.50 22.32 3.43
CA SER A 119 -12.74 23.76 3.43
C SER A 119 -11.49 24.59 3.71
N ARG A 120 -10.51 24.03 4.44
CA ARG A 120 -9.26 24.69 4.85
C ARG A 120 -8.03 23.93 4.38
N LEU A 121 -8.14 23.26 3.23
CA LEU A 121 -7.04 22.52 2.63
C LEU A 121 -5.85 23.43 2.27
N ASP A 122 -6.12 24.70 1.97
CA ASP A 122 -5.10 25.74 1.78
C ASP A 122 -4.16 25.84 2.99
N LEU A 123 -4.71 25.94 4.20
CA LEU A 123 -3.93 25.99 5.44
C LEU A 123 -3.10 24.72 5.63
N THR A 124 -3.74 23.55 5.49
CA THR A 124 -3.05 22.26 5.63
C THR A 124 -1.91 22.12 4.63
N PHE A 125 -2.13 22.59 3.41
CA PHE A 125 -1.13 22.55 2.35
C PHE A 125 0.01 23.55 2.56
N ASP A 126 -0.26 24.73 3.15
CA ASP A 126 0.77 25.69 3.51
C ASP A 126 1.64 25.17 4.64
N VAL A 127 1.05 24.63 5.72
CA VAL A 127 1.80 23.98 6.80
C VAL A 127 2.64 22.82 6.27
N TRP A 128 2.10 22.00 5.36
CA TRP A 128 2.87 20.93 4.72
C TRP A 128 4.06 21.48 3.90
N LYS A 129 3.88 22.59 3.17
CA LYS A 129 5.00 23.17 2.41
C LYS A 129 6.08 23.71 3.34
N ASP A 130 5.69 24.41 4.40
CA ASP A 130 6.60 25.06 5.33
C ASP A 130 7.34 24.04 6.21
N GLY A 131 6.70 22.91 6.52
CA GLY A 131 7.28 21.82 7.30
C GLY A 131 8.09 20.81 6.49
N ARG A 132 8.15 20.93 5.16
CA ARG A 132 8.88 19.96 4.31
C ARG A 132 10.37 20.25 4.27
N ASP A 133 11.13 19.18 4.44
CA ASP A 133 12.60 19.18 4.33
C ASP A 133 13.06 18.69 2.95
N ILE A 134 14.31 19.00 2.59
CA ILE A 134 14.93 18.48 1.37
C ILE A 134 14.97 16.94 1.34
N ILE A 135 15.02 16.30 2.51
CA ILE A 135 15.01 14.84 2.63
C ILE A 135 13.68 14.23 2.18
N ASP A 136 12.57 14.98 2.24
CA ASP A 136 11.27 14.50 1.78
C ASP A 136 11.27 14.24 0.27
N VAL A 137 12.03 15.02 -0.49
CA VAL A 137 12.22 14.77 -1.93
C VAL A 137 12.82 13.38 -2.17
N LEU A 138 13.74 12.93 -1.31
CA LEU A 138 14.29 11.58 -1.39
C LEU A 138 13.23 10.52 -1.06
N PHE A 139 12.36 10.76 -0.07
CA PHE A 139 11.26 9.84 0.22
C PHE A 139 10.26 9.76 -0.93
N TYR A 140 9.97 10.86 -1.63
CA TYR A 140 9.17 10.82 -2.85
C TYR A 140 9.86 10.04 -3.98
N ALA A 141 11.18 10.18 -4.14
CA ALA A 141 11.94 9.35 -5.09
C ALA A 141 11.87 7.86 -4.72
N PHE A 142 11.94 7.52 -3.43
CA PHE A 142 11.74 6.15 -2.95
C PHE A 142 10.30 5.65 -3.18
N ALA A 143 9.28 6.51 -3.02
CA ALA A 143 7.90 6.14 -3.33
C ALA A 143 7.76 5.75 -4.82
N VAL A 144 8.39 6.50 -5.73
CA VAL A 144 8.43 6.17 -7.16
C VAL A 144 9.17 4.85 -7.38
N TYR A 145 10.38 4.73 -6.83
CA TYR A 145 11.24 3.55 -7.02
C TYR A 145 10.60 2.26 -6.49
N PHE A 146 10.14 2.27 -5.24
CA PHE A 146 9.47 1.12 -4.63
C PHE A 146 8.10 0.89 -5.26
N GLY A 147 7.35 1.93 -5.56
CA GLY A 147 6.05 1.84 -6.24
C GLY A 147 6.16 1.09 -7.58
N TYR A 148 7.17 1.41 -8.38
CA TYR A 148 7.45 0.69 -9.62
C TYR A 148 7.96 -0.73 -9.35
N THR A 149 9.02 -0.85 -8.56
CA THR A 149 9.75 -2.12 -8.37
C THR A 149 8.90 -3.18 -7.67
N TYR A 150 8.15 -2.80 -6.64
CA TYR A 150 7.31 -3.75 -5.92
C TYR A 150 6.12 -4.20 -6.74
N THR A 151 5.52 -3.33 -7.56
CA THR A 151 4.43 -3.73 -8.45
C THR A 151 4.86 -4.85 -9.40
N THR A 152 6.03 -4.73 -10.03
CA THR A 152 6.56 -5.81 -10.90
C THR A 152 6.85 -7.10 -10.13
N LYS A 153 7.30 -7.00 -8.88
CA LYS A 153 7.58 -8.18 -8.02
C LYS A 153 6.31 -8.88 -7.54
N PHE A 154 5.23 -8.14 -7.33
CA PHE A 154 3.94 -8.67 -6.86
C PHE A 154 3.01 -9.13 -7.99
N ALA A 155 3.29 -8.75 -9.23
CA ALA A 155 2.59 -9.18 -10.45
C ALA A 155 2.77 -10.66 -10.83
N LYS A 156 3.06 -11.54 -9.86
CA LYS A 156 3.32 -12.97 -10.06
C LYS A 156 2.04 -13.77 -10.26
#